data_AF-A0A6F9BG52-F1
#
_entry.id   AF-A0A6F9BG52-F1
#
_cell.length_a   1.000
_cell.length_b   1.000
_cell.length_c   1.000
_cell.angle_alpha   90.00
_cell.angle_beta   90.00
_cell.angle_gamma   90.00
#
_symmetry.space_group_name_H-M   'P 1'
#
loop_
_entity.id
_entity.type
_entity.pdbx_description
1 polymer ?
#
loop_
_entity_poly.entity_id
_entity_poly.type
_entity_poly.pdbx_seq_one_letter_code
_entity_poly.pdbx_strand_id
1 'polypeptide(L)'
;MPKYPSCLFFQYNTQLGPPYHILVDTNFINFSIKAKLDIVQSMMDCLYAKCIPCITDCVMAEIEKLGMKYRHKCYILATVDRDLKRRIRKIPGVPIMYISNHRFNIERMPDDYGAPRF
;
A
#
# COMPACT_ATOMS: atom_id res chain seq x y z
N MET A 1 9.89 -21.55 -1.16
CA MET A 1 8.93 -20.44 -1.29
C MET A 1 7.57 -21.00 -1.64
N PRO A 2 6.49 -20.67 -0.90
CA PRO A 2 5.15 -21.08 -1.31
C PRO A 2 4.81 -20.36 -2.62
N LYS A 3 4.65 -21.12 -3.71
CA LYS A 3 4.19 -20.61 -5.00
C LYS A 3 2.68 -20.41 -4.89
N TYR A 4 2.24 -19.20 -4.57
CA TYR A 4 0.81 -18.88 -4.67
C TYR A 4 0.44 -18.77 -6.16
N PRO A 5 -0.65 -19.41 -6.61
CA PRO A 5 -1.07 -19.33 -8.00
C PRO A 5 -1.54 -17.90 -8.31
N SER A 6 -1.03 -17.33 -9.40
CA SER A 6 -1.30 -15.97 -9.88
C SER A 6 -2.80 -15.68 -10.07
N CYS A 7 -3.63 -16.70 -10.33
CA CYS A 7 -5.07 -16.55 -10.47
C CYS A 7 -5.80 -16.09 -9.18
N LEU A 8 -5.32 -16.50 -7.99
CA LEU A 8 -5.92 -16.06 -6.72
C LEU A 8 -5.65 -14.58 -6.44
N PHE A 9 -4.56 -14.06 -6.99
CA PHE A 9 -4.16 -12.68 -6.83
C PHE A 9 -5.01 -11.74 -7.70
N PHE A 10 -5.41 -12.18 -8.90
CA PHE A 10 -6.36 -11.46 -9.76
C PHE A 10 -7.81 -11.51 -9.29
N GLN A 11 -8.22 -12.58 -8.60
CA GLN A 11 -9.57 -12.70 -8.07
C GLN A 11 -9.85 -11.82 -6.84
N TYR A 12 -8.80 -11.36 -6.11
CA TYR A 12 -9.03 -10.85 -4.77
C TYR A 12 -9.43 -9.36 -4.69
N ASN A 13 -9.10 -8.52 -5.67
CA ASN A 13 -9.23 -7.07 -5.51
C ASN A 13 -9.51 -6.32 -6.82
N THR A 14 -10.67 -6.55 -7.43
CA THR A 14 -11.16 -5.76 -8.60
C THR A 14 -11.44 -4.28 -8.26
N GLN A 15 -11.42 -3.90 -6.98
CA GLN A 15 -11.63 -2.52 -6.52
C GLN A 15 -10.31 -1.77 -6.25
N LEU A 16 -9.14 -2.40 -6.39
CA LEU A 16 -7.84 -1.71 -6.27
C LEU A 16 -7.59 -1.00 -7.61
N GLY A 17 -8.30 0.10 -7.85
CA GLY A 17 -8.24 0.91 -9.07
C GLY A 17 -8.10 2.41 -8.74
N PRO A 18 -7.67 3.26 -9.69
CA PRO A 18 -7.61 4.69 -9.44
C PRO A 18 -8.99 5.27 -9.12
N PRO A 19 -9.11 6.22 -8.18
CA PRO A 19 -8.04 6.76 -7.33
C PRO A 19 -7.64 5.79 -6.22
N TYR A 20 -6.33 5.60 -6.01
CA TYR A 20 -5.82 4.74 -4.95
C TYR A 20 -6.00 5.37 -3.58
N HIS A 21 -6.59 4.62 -2.67
CA HIS A 21 -6.67 5.01 -1.27
C HIS A 21 -5.47 4.42 -0.53
N ILE A 22 -4.58 5.31 -0.06
CA ILE A 22 -3.37 4.90 0.65
C ILE A 22 -3.55 5.22 2.12
N LEU A 23 -3.52 4.22 2.99
CA LEU A 23 -3.51 4.42 4.44
C LEU A 23 -2.12 4.87 4.85
N VAL A 24 -2.01 6.07 5.42
CA VAL A 24 -0.74 6.69 5.80
C VAL A 24 -0.75 6.96 7.30
N ASP A 25 0.29 6.53 8.00
CA ASP A 25 0.50 6.90 9.40
C ASP A 25 1.36 8.17 9.53
N THR A 26 1.30 8.81 10.71
CA THR A 26 2.06 10.03 11.01
C THR A 26 3.58 9.82 10.89
N ASN A 27 4.06 8.60 11.15
CA ASN A 27 5.50 8.29 11.07
C ASN A 27 6.01 8.31 9.62
N PHE A 28 5.22 7.80 8.68
CA PHE A 28 5.51 7.83 7.25
C PHE A 28 5.49 9.26 6.72
N ILE A 29 4.53 10.08 7.16
CA ILE A 29 4.48 11.53 6.84
C ILE A 29 5.77 12.20 7.32
N ASN A 30 6.13 12.00 8.59
CA ASN A 30 7.34 12.58 9.18
C ASN A 30 8.62 12.14 8.45
N PHE A 31 8.69 10.88 8.03
CA PHE A 31 9.83 10.37 7.27
C PHE A 31 9.90 10.98 5.86
N SER A 32 8.74 11.14 5.20
CA SER A 32 8.64 11.77 3.87
C SER A 32 9.13 13.21 3.90
N ILE A 33 8.71 13.98 4.91
CA ILE A 33 9.15 15.37 5.12
C ILE A 33 10.68 15.43 5.32
N LYS A 34 11.25 14.56 6.17
CA LYS A 34 12.70 14.50 6.39
C LYS A 34 13.47 14.14 5.11
N ALA A 35 12.89 13.29 4.27
CA ALA A 35 13.45 12.90 2.98
C ALA A 35 13.20 13.93 1.85
N LYS A 36 12.52 15.05 2.14
CA LYS A 36 12.11 16.07 1.16
C LYS A 36 11.24 15.51 0.02
N LEU A 37 10.37 14.57 0.35
CA LEU A 37 9.42 13.97 -0.59
C LEU A 37 8.02 14.52 -0.36
N ASP A 38 7.45 15.15 -1.39
CA ASP A 38 6.03 15.50 -1.39
C ASP A 38 5.20 14.22 -1.42
N ILE A 39 4.26 14.09 -0.49
CA ILE A 39 3.55 12.84 -0.26
C ILE A 39 2.68 12.46 -1.45
N VAL A 40 1.85 13.40 -1.93
CA VAL A 40 0.87 13.12 -2.98
C VAL A 40 1.59 12.93 -4.31
N GLN A 41 2.54 13.79 -4.64
CA GLN A 41 3.34 13.68 -5.86
C GLN A 41 4.15 12.40 -5.88
N SER A 42 4.86 12.06 -4.79
CA SER A 42 5.66 10.84 -4.73
C SER A 42 4.80 9.58 -4.80
N MET A 43 3.57 9.60 -4.26
CA MET A 43 2.60 8.51 -4.43
C MET A 43 2.18 8.37 -5.90
N MET A 44 1.85 9.47 -6.57
CA MET A 44 1.45 9.46 -7.98
C MET A 44 2.60 9.04 -8.91
N ASP A 45 3.83 9.48 -8.63
CA ASP A 45 5.03 9.07 -9.38
C ASP A 45 5.33 7.57 -9.20
N CYS A 46 4.99 7.02 -8.04
CA CYS A 46 5.17 5.59 -7.74
C CYS A 46 4.08 4.72 -8.37
N LEU A 47 2.84 5.20 -8.40
CA LEU A 47 1.65 4.44 -8.81
C LEU A 47 1.14 4.75 -10.23
N TYR A 48 1.69 5.79 -10.86
CA TYR A 48 1.26 6.31 -12.16
C TYR A 48 -0.26 6.59 -12.27
N ALA A 49 -0.91 6.91 -11.14
CA ALA A 49 -2.33 7.26 -11.12
C ALA A 49 -2.69 8.14 -9.92
N LYS A 50 -3.92 8.67 -9.92
CA LYS A 50 -4.44 9.52 -8.85
C LYS A 50 -4.40 8.78 -7.50
N CYS A 51 -3.84 9.44 -6.50
CA CYS A 51 -3.67 8.91 -5.15
C CYS A 51 -4.39 9.80 -4.13
N ILE A 52 -5.08 9.18 -3.18
CA ILE A 52 -5.79 9.82 -2.08
C ILE A 52 -5.18 9.28 -0.77
N PRO A 53 -4.34 10.07 -0.08
CA PRO A 53 -3.85 9.69 1.23
C PRO A 53 -5.00 9.73 2.24
N CYS A 54 -5.19 8.63 2.94
CA CYS A 54 -6.11 8.48 4.06
C CYS A 54 -5.25 8.42 5.33
N ILE A 55 -5.12 9.57 5.99
CA ILE A 55 -4.34 9.67 7.22
C ILE A 55 -5.11 8.93 8.31
N THR A 56 -4.48 7.92 8.88
CA THR A 56 -5.03 7.18 10.00
C THR A 56 -4.22 7.51 11.24
N ASP A 57 -4.89 7.96 12.30
CA ASP A 57 -4.30 8.01 13.63
C ASP A 57 -3.92 6.59 14.11
N CYS A 58 -3.45 6.44 15.35
CA CYS A 58 -3.03 5.18 15.98
C CYS A 58 -4.00 3.97 15.85
N VAL A 59 -5.20 4.17 15.32
CA VAL A 59 -6.15 3.18 14.78
C VAL A 59 -5.51 2.20 13.76
N MET A 60 -4.32 2.47 13.21
CA MET A 60 -3.53 1.44 12.51
C MET A 60 -3.38 0.14 13.31
N ALA A 61 -3.16 0.23 14.63
CA ALA A 61 -3.07 -0.94 15.51
C ALA A 61 -4.40 -1.72 15.57
N GLU A 62 -5.52 -1.04 15.34
CA GLU A 62 -6.86 -1.62 15.26
C GLU A 62 -7.08 -2.31 13.90
N ILE A 63 -6.56 -1.72 12.81
CA ILE A 63 -6.56 -2.35 11.47
C ILE A 63 -5.78 -3.68 11.49
N GLU A 64 -4.66 -3.74 12.19
CA GLU A 64 -3.90 -4.99 12.35
C GLU A 64 -4.65 -6.06 13.15
N LYS A 65 -5.54 -5.66 14.08
CA LYS A 65 -6.40 -6.58 14.84
C LYS A 65 -7.61 -7.02 14.01
N LEU A 66 -8.08 -6.15 13.12
CA LEU A 66 -9.28 -6.33 12.31
C LEU A 66 -9.00 -6.92 10.92
N GLY A 67 -7.86 -7.59 10.70
CA GLY A 67 -7.38 -8.06 9.38
C GLY A 67 -8.37 -8.85 8.50
N MET A 68 -9.54 -9.24 9.03
CA MET A 68 -10.67 -9.81 8.30
C MET A 68 -11.67 -8.77 7.75
N LYS A 69 -11.95 -7.68 8.48
CA LYS A 69 -12.99 -6.68 8.16
C LYS A 69 -12.58 -5.71 7.05
N TYR A 70 -11.27 -5.52 6.84
CA TYR A 70 -10.71 -4.64 5.79
C TYR A 70 -10.36 -5.38 4.49
N ARG A 71 -10.56 -6.71 4.42
CA ARG A 71 -10.32 -7.49 3.19
C ARG A 71 -11.10 -6.98 1.98
N HIS A 72 -12.26 -6.38 2.20
CA HIS A 72 -13.13 -5.89 1.14
C HIS A 72 -12.82 -4.46 0.69
N LYS A 73 -11.90 -3.76 1.37
CA LYS A 73 -11.49 -2.41 0.98
C LYS A 73 -10.05 -2.46 0.54
N CYS A 74 -9.86 -2.33 -0.77
CA CYS A 74 -8.59 -2.34 -1.47
C CYS A 74 -7.70 -1.14 -1.08
N TYR A 75 -7.02 -1.20 0.06
CA TYR A 75 -6.11 -0.16 0.52
C TYR A 75 -4.64 -0.52 0.27
N ILE A 76 -3.84 0.49 -0.07
CA ILE A 76 -2.37 0.43 -0.04
C ILE A 76 -1.92 0.92 1.33
N LEU A 77 -0.99 0.21 1.99
CA LEU A 77 -0.46 0.61 3.29
C LEU A 77 0.87 1.33 3.15
N ALA A 78 0.95 2.61 3.53
CA ALA A 78 2.19 3.36 3.65
C ALA A 78 2.61 3.50 5.12
N THR A 79 3.62 2.73 5.54
CA THR A 79 4.16 2.77 6.91
C THR A 79 5.67 2.55 6.91
N VAL A 80 6.33 3.04 7.96
CA VAL A 80 7.77 2.77 8.23
C VAL A 80 7.97 1.69 9.30
N ASP A 81 6.91 1.27 9.99
CA ASP A 81 6.98 0.27 11.06
C ASP A 81 7.31 -1.12 10.50
N ARG A 82 8.40 -1.71 11.01
CA ARG A 82 8.93 -2.99 10.52
C ARG A 82 8.09 -4.18 10.97
N ASP A 83 7.48 -4.10 12.16
CA ASP A 83 6.68 -5.18 12.73
C ASP A 83 5.30 -5.20 12.08
N LEU A 84 4.69 -4.04 11.84
CA LEU A 84 3.47 -3.88 11.05
C LEU A 84 3.68 -4.41 9.63
N LYS A 85 4.78 -4.04 8.96
CA LYS A 85 5.14 -4.63 7.65
C LYS A 85 5.23 -6.14 7.71
N ARG A 86 5.89 -6.70 8.73
CA ARG A 86 6.01 -8.17 8.90
C ARG A 86 4.65 -8.84 9.09
N ARG A 87 3.72 -8.20 9.80
CA ARG A 87 2.35 -8.70 10.03
C ARG A 87 1.50 -8.62 8.77
N ILE A 88 1.50 -7.48 8.08
CA ILE A 88 0.71 -7.27 6.85
C ILE A 88 1.22 -8.15 5.71
N ARG A 89 2.52 -8.46 5.67
CA ARG A 89 3.07 -9.47 4.76
C ARG A 89 2.50 -10.89 4.95
N LYS A 90 1.81 -11.17 6.06
CA LYS A 90 1.09 -12.45 6.22
C LYS A 90 -0.28 -12.42 5.53
N ILE A 91 -0.80 -11.23 5.21
CA ILE A 91 -2.07 -11.03 4.52
C ILE A 91 -1.80 -10.98 3.00
N PRO A 92 -2.37 -11.90 2.20
CA PRO A 92 -2.25 -11.85 0.75
C PRO A 92 -3.06 -10.68 0.17
N GLY A 93 -2.58 -10.09 -0.92
CA GLY A 93 -3.31 -9.07 -1.69
C GLY A 93 -3.31 -7.65 -1.11
N VAL A 94 -2.56 -7.39 -0.04
CA VAL A 94 -2.36 -6.04 0.51
C VAL A 94 -1.03 -5.47 0.02
N PRO A 95 -1.04 -4.42 -0.84
CA PRO A 95 0.19 -3.74 -1.25
C PRO A 95 0.75 -2.89 -0.11
N ILE A 96 2.06 -2.83 0.00
CA ILE A 96 2.75 -2.02 1.02
C ILE A 96 3.66 -1.02 0.32
N MET A 97 3.43 0.27 0.58
CA MET A 97 4.29 1.36 0.15
C MET A 97 5.36 1.68 1.21
N TYR A 98 6.59 1.90 0.77
CA TYR A 98 7.73 2.20 1.62
C TYR A 98 8.69 3.19 0.95
N ILE A 99 9.55 3.82 1.76
CA ILE A 99 10.55 4.78 1.28
C ILE A 99 11.91 4.08 1.21
N SER A 100 12.55 4.14 0.05
CA SER A 100 13.90 3.61 -0.20
C SER A 100 14.57 4.44 -1.29
N ASN A 101 15.90 4.65 -1.19
CA ASN A 101 16.68 5.44 -2.16
C ASN A 101 16.04 6.80 -2.49
N HIS A 102 15.51 7.48 -1.47
CA HIS A 102 14.79 8.76 -1.60
C HIS A 102 13.62 8.71 -2.61
N ARG A 103 12.94 7.56 -2.71
CA ARG A 103 11.74 7.39 -3.54
C ARG A 103 10.72 6.49 -2.86
N PHE A 104 9.46 6.65 -3.23
CA PHE A 104 8.40 5.73 -2.83
C PHE A 104 8.46 4.49 -3.71
N ASN A 105 8.36 3.33 -3.08
CA ASN A 105 8.36 2.02 -3.71
C ASN A 105 7.19 1.22 -3.16
N ILE A 106 6.72 0.24 -3.93
CA ILE A 106 5.63 -0.64 -3.51
C ILE A 106 6.08 -2.09 -3.63
N GLU A 107 5.79 -2.87 -2.59
CA GLU A 107 5.87 -4.33 -2.63
C GLU A 107 4.47 -4.93 -2.78
N ARG A 108 4.42 -6.14 -3.37
CA ARG A 108 3.19 -6.95 -3.52
C ARG A 108 2.10 -6.29 -4.36
N MET A 109 2.52 -5.41 -5.28
CA MET A 109 1.65 -4.90 -6.30
C MET A 109 1.40 -5.98 -7.37
N PRO A 110 0.20 -6.07 -7.94
CA PRO A 110 -0.04 -6.83 -9.16
C PRO A 110 0.91 -6.46 -10.30
N ASP A 111 1.41 -7.45 -11.04
CA ASP A 111 2.22 -7.22 -12.25
C ASP A 111 1.40 -6.54 -13.38
N ASP A 112 0.07 -6.73 -13.41
CA ASP A 112 -0.82 -6.11 -14.42
C ASP A 112 -1.18 -4.64 -14.12
N TYR A 113 -0.50 -4.00 -13.19
CA TYR A 113 -0.90 -2.69 -12.71
C TYR A 113 -0.22 -1.53 -13.45
N GLY A 114 -1.01 -0.78 -14.21
CA GLY A 114 -0.52 0.35 -15.00
C GLY A 114 -0.04 -0.04 -16.41
N ALA A 115 -0.05 -1.32 -16.76
CA ALA A 115 0.05 -1.73 -18.16
C ALA A 115 -1.26 -1.36 -18.88
N PRO A 116 -1.21 -0.65 -20.02
CA PRO A 116 -2.38 -0.55 -20.89
C PRO A 116 -2.84 -1.97 -21.21
N ARG A 117 -4.09 -2.28 -20.89
CA ARG A 117 -4.73 -3.51 -21.36
C ARG A 117 -5.00 -3.30 -22.84
N PHE A 118 -4.09 -3.76 -23.70
CA PHE A 118 -4.33 -3.90 -25.14
C PHE A 118 -5.14 -5.17 -25.40
#